data_AF-A0A7C7PXS6-F1
#
_entry.id   AF-A0A7C7PXS6-F1
#
_cell.length_a   1.000
_cell.length_b   1.000
_cell.length_c   1.000
_cell.angle_alpha   90.00
_cell.angle_beta   90.00
_cell.angle_gamma   90.00
#
_symmetry.space_group_name_H-M   'P 1'
#
loop_
_entity.id
_entity.type
_entity.pdbx_description
1 polymer ?
#
loop_
_entity_poly.entity_id
_entity_poly.type
_entity_poly.pdbx_seq_one_letter_code
_entity_poly.pdbx_strand_id
1 'polypeptide(L)'
;AVDVWGDALAGAVVAIGNAPTALYRLMEHLRSGAPRPAAILAFPVGFVGAAESKEALIAADLGIPYLTLRGRRGGSAMAAAAVNALARAGL
;
A
#
# COMPACT_ATOMS: atom_id res chain seq x y z
N ALA A 1 -10.97 -2.47 8.83
CA ALA A 1 -11.14 -1.49 7.73
C ALA A 1 -10.77 -2.13 6.39
N VAL A 2 -9.56 -2.68 6.24
CA VAL A 2 -9.19 -3.45 5.03
C VAL A 2 -10.20 -4.57 4.73
N ASP A 3 -10.73 -5.24 5.77
CA ASP A 3 -11.63 -6.38 5.58
C ASP A 3 -12.97 -6.04 4.89
N VAL A 4 -13.36 -4.77 4.82
CA VAL A 4 -14.60 -4.36 4.16
C VAL A 4 -14.40 -3.92 2.71
N TRP A 5 -13.18 -3.98 2.16
CA TRP A 5 -12.93 -3.60 0.76
C TRP A 5 -13.51 -4.59 -0.24
N GLY A 6 -13.53 -5.89 0.09
CA GLY A 6 -14.18 -6.93 -0.71
C GLY A 6 -13.83 -6.87 -2.20
N ASP A 7 -14.86 -6.90 -3.06
CA ASP A 7 -14.71 -6.90 -4.52
C ASP A 7 -14.13 -5.58 -5.07
N ALA A 8 -14.25 -4.48 -4.33
CA ALA A 8 -13.67 -3.20 -4.75
C ALA A 8 -12.13 -3.22 -4.78
N LEU A 9 -11.50 -4.26 -4.23
CA LEU A 9 -10.06 -4.45 -4.31
C LEU A 9 -9.60 -4.86 -5.73
N ALA A 10 -10.46 -5.51 -6.52
CA ALA A 10 -10.12 -5.98 -7.85
C ALA A 10 -9.77 -4.81 -8.78
N GLY A 11 -8.52 -4.75 -9.25
CA GLY A 11 -8.04 -3.70 -10.15
C GLY A 11 -7.88 -2.32 -9.50
N ALA A 12 -8.07 -2.17 -8.19
CA ALA A 12 -7.91 -0.90 -7.51
C ALA A 12 -6.45 -0.43 -7.42
N VAL A 13 -6.26 0.88 -7.26
CA VAL A 13 -5.00 1.45 -6.76
C VAL A 13 -5.16 1.66 -5.26
N VAL A 14 -4.47 0.85 -4.46
CA VAL A 14 -4.58 0.91 -2.99
C VAL A 14 -3.54 1.88 -2.45
N ALA A 15 -3.98 2.92 -1.71
CA ALA A 15 -3.08 3.88 -1.08
C ALA A 15 -3.12 3.77 0.45
N ILE A 16 -1.97 3.47 1.06
CA ILE A 16 -1.80 3.34 2.51
C ILE A 16 -0.74 4.35 2.97
N GLY A 17 -1.18 5.52 3.44
CA GLY A 17 -0.27 6.60 3.86
C GLY A 17 0.08 6.63 5.34
N ASN A 18 -0.62 5.88 6.20
CA ASN A 18 -0.47 6.01 7.65
C ASN A 18 -0.21 4.68 8.35
N ALA A 19 -1.20 3.78 8.33
CA ALA A 19 -1.21 2.61 9.20
C ALA A 19 -0.37 1.44 8.66
N PRO A 20 0.72 1.02 9.34
CA PRO A 20 1.48 -0.17 8.97
C PRO A 20 0.65 -1.46 9.05
N THR A 21 -0.26 -1.54 10.04
CA THR A 21 -1.16 -2.68 10.23
C THR A 21 -2.14 -2.85 9.07
N ALA A 22 -2.55 -1.77 8.41
CA ALA A 22 -3.36 -1.87 7.20
C ALA A 22 -2.59 -2.53 6.04
N LEU A 23 -1.29 -2.22 5.92
CA LEU A 23 -0.44 -2.84 4.90
C LEU A 23 -0.23 -4.34 5.18
N TYR A 24 0.05 -4.71 6.42
CA TYR A 24 0.10 -6.13 6.80
C TYR A 24 -1.21 -6.86 6.52
N ARG A 25 -2.34 -6.26 6.92
CA ARG A 25 -3.65 -6.90 6.73
C ARG A 25 -4.00 -7.08 5.26
N LEU A 26 -3.66 -6.10 4.41
CA LEU A 26 -3.80 -6.24 2.97
C LEU A 26 -2.97 -7.41 2.43
N MET A 27 -1.70 -7.54 2.84
CA MET A 27 -0.84 -8.65 2.39
C MET A 27 -1.36 -10.01 2.84
N GLU A 28 -1.90 -10.12 4.06
CA GLU A 28 -2.57 -11.34 4.54
C GLU A 28 -3.73 -11.72 3.62
N HIS A 29 -4.61 -10.76 3.31
CA HIS A 29 -5.75 -10.99 2.41
C HIS A 29 -5.32 -11.46 1.03
N LEU A 30 -4.31 -10.81 0.46
CA LEU A 30 -3.79 -11.16 -0.86
C LEU A 30 -3.18 -12.57 -0.89
N ARG A 31 -2.49 -12.98 0.17
CA ARG A 31 -1.97 -14.35 0.32
C ARG A 31 -3.08 -15.38 0.49
N SER A 32 -4.21 -14.97 1.08
CA SER A 32 -5.42 -15.80 1.21
C SER A 32 -6.30 -15.82 -0.04
N GLY A 33 -5.85 -15.23 -1.17
CA GLY A 33 -6.57 -15.27 -2.44
C GLY A 33 -7.61 -14.17 -2.62
N ALA A 34 -7.52 -13.07 -1.86
CA ALA A 34 -8.38 -11.90 -2.09
C ALA A 34 -8.20 -11.34 -3.52
N PRO A 35 -9.19 -10.60 -4.06
CA PRO A 35 -9.06 -9.95 -5.35
C PRO A 35 -7.81 -9.08 -5.43
N ARG A 36 -7.16 -9.04 -6.60
CA ARG A 36 -5.87 -8.40 -6.76
C ARG A 36 -6.01 -6.93 -7.17
N PRO A 37 -5.41 -5.98 -6.44
CA PRO A 37 -5.33 -4.60 -6.89
C PRO A 37 -4.42 -4.47 -8.12
N ALA A 38 -4.60 -3.40 -8.88
CA ALA A 38 -3.73 -3.04 -10.00
C ALA A 38 -2.37 -2.53 -9.50
N ALA A 39 -2.34 -1.81 -8.36
CA ALA A 39 -1.11 -1.35 -7.74
C ALA A 39 -1.28 -1.06 -6.24
N ILE A 40 -0.16 -1.09 -5.49
CA ILE A 40 -0.10 -0.73 -4.06
C ILE A 40 0.84 0.47 -3.86
N LEU A 41 0.30 1.55 -3.34
CA LEU A 41 1.00 2.76 -2.93
C LEU A 41 1.18 2.74 -1.41
N ALA A 42 2.32 2.20 -0.95
CA ALA A 42 2.60 1.94 0.45
C ALA A 42 3.54 3.00 1.04
N PHE A 43 2.96 3.93 1.79
CA PHE A 43 3.65 5.02 2.46
C PHE A 43 3.37 5.09 3.98
N PRO A 44 3.13 3.99 4.73
CA PRO A 44 2.95 4.12 6.17
C PRO A 44 4.17 4.79 6.81
N VAL A 45 3.90 5.72 7.72
CA VAL A 45 4.90 6.52 8.44
C VAL A 45 4.88 6.13 9.91
N GLY A 46 6.03 6.23 10.57
CA GLY A 46 6.10 6.10 12.02
C GLY A 46 7.29 5.31 12.51
N PHE A 47 7.31 5.12 13.82
CA PHE A 47 8.43 4.49 14.53
C PHE A 47 8.19 3.02 14.86
N VAL A 48 6.96 2.53 14.73
CA VAL A 48 6.57 1.15 15.05
C VAL A 48 5.95 0.52 13.80
N GLY A 49 6.58 -0.52 13.26
CA GLY A 49 6.05 -1.32 12.15
C GLY A 49 6.09 -0.65 10.78
N ALA A 50 6.35 0.66 10.67
CA ALA A 50 6.35 1.36 9.39
C ALA A 50 7.45 0.87 8.45
N ALA A 51 8.69 0.74 8.96
CA ALA A 51 9.80 0.23 8.15
C ALA A 51 9.57 -1.25 7.83
N GLU A 52 9.21 -2.03 8.83
CA GLU A 52 9.05 -3.48 8.77
C GLU A 52 7.92 -3.90 7.84
N SER A 53 6.78 -3.18 7.84
CA SER A 53 5.66 -3.46 6.93
C SER A 53 6.00 -3.19 5.47
N LYS A 54 6.80 -2.15 5.20
CA LYS A 54 7.25 -1.82 3.84
C LYS A 54 8.33 -2.78 3.35
N GLU A 55 9.27 -3.19 4.21
CA GLU A 55 10.21 -4.27 3.87
C GLU A 55 9.49 -5.60 3.64
N ALA A 56 8.46 -5.91 4.45
CA ALA A 56 7.63 -7.09 4.22
C ALA A 56 6.91 -7.04 2.87
N LEU A 57 6.40 -5.88 2.43
CA LEU A 57 5.84 -5.71 1.08
C LEU A 57 6.89 -5.95 0.00
N ILE A 58 8.09 -5.39 0.17
CA ILE A 58 9.21 -5.56 -0.78
C ILE A 58 9.58 -7.04 -0.94
N ALA A 59 9.62 -7.77 0.18
CA ALA A 59 9.99 -9.19 0.21
C ALA A 59 8.84 -10.15 -0.17
N ALA A 60 7.59 -9.68 -0.22
CA ALA A 60 6.43 -10.56 -0.34
C ALA A 60 6.23 -11.20 -1.72
N ASP A 61 6.93 -10.72 -2.76
CA ASP A 61 6.86 -11.19 -4.15
C ASP A 61 5.42 -11.47 -4.63
N LEU A 62 4.51 -10.54 -4.35
CA LEU A 62 3.08 -10.74 -4.60
C LEU A 62 2.72 -10.75 -6.09
N GLY A 63 3.65 -10.40 -7.00
CA GLY A 63 3.37 -10.18 -8.42
C GLY A 63 2.41 -9.01 -8.67
N ILE A 64 2.34 -8.05 -7.75
CA ILE A 64 1.52 -6.83 -7.84
C ILE A 64 2.46 -5.64 -7.87
N PRO A 65 2.34 -4.72 -8.84
CA PRO A 65 3.11 -3.49 -8.86
C PRO A 65 2.95 -2.70 -7.56
N TYR A 66 4.05 -2.18 -7.01
CA TYR A 66 3.99 -1.33 -5.82
C TYR A 66 4.99 -0.17 -5.88
N LEU A 67 4.67 0.89 -5.14
CA LEU A 67 5.57 2.01 -4.87
C LEU A 67 5.62 2.24 -3.37
N THR A 68 6.84 2.32 -2.84
CA THR A 68 7.11 2.52 -1.41
C THR A 68 8.47 3.19 -1.22
N LEU A 69 8.80 3.50 0.02
CA LEU A 69 10.13 3.90 0.45
C LEU A 69 10.55 3.08 1.66
N ARG A 70 11.86 2.85 1.82
CA ARG A 70 12.39 2.15 3.00
C ARG A 70 12.39 3.04 4.26
N GLY A 71 12.49 2.41 5.42
CA GLY A 71 12.62 3.09 6.71
C GLY A 71 11.32 3.74 7.20
N ARG A 72 11.43 4.79 8.03
CA ARG A 72 10.30 5.33 8.82
C ARG A 72 9.49 6.44 8.15
N ARG A 73 10.01 7.04 7.08
CA ARG A 73 9.36 8.14 6.37
C ARG A 73 8.17 7.64 5.54
N GLY A 74 7.21 8.52 5.29
CA GLY A 74 5.97 8.23 4.57
C GLY A 74 4.94 9.32 4.85
N GLY A 75 3.66 8.97 4.91
CA GLY A 75 2.59 9.84 5.32
C GLY A 75 1.49 9.97 4.27
N SER A 76 0.31 10.38 4.72
CA SER A 76 -0.85 10.61 3.85
C SER A 76 -0.57 11.64 2.76
N ALA A 77 0.23 12.68 3.04
CA ALA A 77 0.62 13.68 2.05
C ALA A 77 1.41 13.06 0.87
N MET A 78 2.34 12.14 1.18
CA MET A 78 3.12 11.45 0.16
C MET A 78 2.26 10.45 -0.62
N ALA A 79 1.39 9.71 0.06
CA ALA A 79 0.44 8.81 -0.61
C ALA A 79 -0.50 9.57 -1.56
N ALA A 80 -1.07 10.68 -1.12
CA ALA A 80 -1.92 11.52 -1.95
C ALA A 80 -1.16 12.13 -3.14
N ALA A 81 0.08 12.61 -2.92
CA ALA A 81 0.92 13.11 -4.00
C ALA A 81 1.22 12.03 -5.05
N ALA A 82 1.50 10.79 -4.63
CA ALA A 82 1.72 9.67 -5.54
C ALA A 82 0.45 9.35 -6.37
N VAL A 83 -0.72 9.32 -5.73
CA VAL A 83 -2.00 9.14 -6.44
C VAL A 83 -2.22 10.27 -7.46
N ASN A 84 -2.03 11.53 -7.05
CA ASN A 84 -2.23 12.68 -7.92
C ASN A 84 -1.31 12.65 -9.14
N ALA A 85 -0.03 12.30 -8.95
CA ALA A 85 0.94 12.21 -10.04
C ALA A 85 0.61 11.09 -11.03
N LEU A 86 0.00 9.99 -10.58
CA LEU A 86 -0.48 8.92 -11.45
C LEU A 86 -1.77 9.31 -12.19
N ALA A 87 -2.65 10.08 -11.53
CA ALA A 87 -3.92 10.49 -12.12
C ALA A 87 -3.74 11.55 -13.22
N ARG A 88 -2.73 12.42 -13.11
CA ARG A 88 -2.43 13.45 -14.11
C ARG A 88 -0.95 13.78 -14.14
N ALA A 89 -0.34 13.69 -15.32
CA ALA A 89 1.04 14.10 -15.52
C ALA A 89 1.16 15.63 -15.51
N GLY A 90 2.08 16.16 -14.69
CA GLY A 90 2.39 17.59 -14.63
C GLY A 90 1.47 18.43 -13.72
N LEU A 91 1.73 19.74 -13.72
CA LEU A 91 0.92 20.76 -13.04
C LEU A 91 -0.28 21.19 -13.89
#